data_AF-A0A7J2H880-F1
#
_entry.id   AF-A0A7J2H880-F1
#
_cell.length_a   1.000
_cell.length_b   1.000
_cell.length_c   1.000
_cell.angle_alpha   90.00
_cell.angle_beta   90.00
_cell.angle_gamma   90.00
#
_symmetry.space_group_name_H-M   'P 1'
#
loop_
_entity.id
_entity.type
_entity.pdbx_description
1 polymer ?
#
loop_
_entity_poly.entity_id
_entity_poly.type
_entity_poly.pdbx_seq_one_letter_code
_entity_poly.pdbx_strand_id
1 'polypeptide(L)'
;VMDGFVSIAYAAAMGIGVMFSALPLLAFQGSLALLGAVAGASLPPRTVASITATGGLVLLGLGVNLLKLRRLRVGNMLPALVIVPLISHLIHV
;
A
#
# COMPACT_ATOMS: atom_id res chain seq x y z
N VAL A 1 -2.53 -8.86 1.33
CA VAL A 1 -1.69 -10.09 1.18
C VAL A 1 -0.53 -10.12 2.16
N MET A 2 0.33 -9.09 2.22
CA MET A 2 1.44 -9.05 3.18
C MET A 2 0.99 -9.18 4.64
N ASP A 3 -0.10 -8.52 5.02
CA ASP A 3 -0.65 -8.60 6.39
C ASP A 3 -1.05 -10.03 6.78
N GLY A 4 -1.53 -10.84 5.83
CA GLY A 4 -1.85 -12.25 6.06
C GLY A 4 -0.60 -13.12 6.24
N PHE A 5 0.47 -12.83 5.49
CA PHE A 5 1.75 -13.53 5.67
C PHE A 5 2.37 -13.21 7.05
N VAL A 6 2.32 -11.93 7.43
CA VAL A 6 2.84 -11.45 8.72
C VAL A 6 1.98 -11.96 9.88
N SER A 7 0.66 -12.06 9.72
CA SER A 7 -0.22 -12.57 10.77
C SER A 7 0.03 -14.04 11.08
N ILE A 8 0.48 -14.87 10.12
CA ILE A 8 0.85 -16.27 10.39
C ILE A 8 2.04 -16.33 11.34
N ALA A 9 3.09 -15.54 11.06
CA ALA A 9 4.27 -15.47 11.92
C ALA A 9 3.93 -14.94 13.32
N TYR A 10 3.11 -13.89 13.41
CA TYR A 10 2.66 -13.36 14.70
C TYR A 10 1.71 -14.30 15.43
N ALA A 11 0.84 -15.05 14.74
CA ALA A 11 -0.07 -16.00 15.37
C ALA A 11 0.69 -17.18 15.98
N ALA A 12 1.79 -17.63 15.35
CA ALA A 12 2.67 -18.64 15.92
C ALA A 12 3.37 -18.16 17.22
N ALA A 13 3.67 -16.86 17.32
CA ALA A 13 4.34 -16.28 18.49
C ALA A 13 3.38 -15.80 19.60
N MET A 14 2.22 -15.24 19.24
CA MET A 14 1.28 -14.55 20.13
C MET A 14 -0.08 -15.26 20.26
N GLY A 15 -0.30 -16.35 19.52
CA GLY A 15 -1.52 -17.18 19.59
C GLY A 15 -2.75 -16.53 18.93
N ILE A 16 -3.92 -16.94 19.40
CA ILE A 16 -5.23 -16.59 18.82
C ILE A 16 -5.57 -15.08 18.91
N GLY A 17 -4.86 -14.35 19.76
CA GLY A 17 -5.03 -12.90 19.92
C GLY A 17 -4.84 -12.10 18.62
N VAL A 18 -4.08 -12.64 17.66
CA VAL A 18 -3.87 -12.02 16.35
C VAL A 18 -5.17 -11.92 15.52
N MET A 19 -6.15 -12.81 15.73
CA MET A 19 -7.42 -12.70 15.00
C MET A 19 -8.16 -11.39 15.29
N PHE A 20 -7.99 -10.83 16.49
CA PHE A 20 -8.61 -9.56 16.86
C PHE A 20 -8.03 -8.36 16.08
N SER A 21 -6.84 -8.47 15.47
CA SER A 21 -6.29 -7.40 14.62
C SER A 21 -7.04 -7.26 13.29
N ALA A 22 -7.85 -8.24 12.89
CA ALA A 22 -8.65 -8.15 11.68
C ALA A 22 -9.61 -6.95 11.70
N LEU A 23 -10.17 -6.59 12.87
CA LEU A 23 -11.07 -5.45 13.05
C LEU A 23 -10.41 -4.10 12.70
N PRO A 24 -9.31 -3.69 13.38
CA PRO A 24 -8.63 -2.45 13.05
C PRO A 24 -8.01 -2.46 11.65
N LEU A 25 -7.50 -3.61 11.17
CA LEU A 25 -7.01 -3.71 9.79
C LEU A 25 -8.14 -3.49 8.77
N LEU A 26 -9.30 -4.12 8.95
CA LEU A 26 -10.44 -3.94 8.06
C LEU A 26 -10.95 -2.50 8.10
N ALA A 27 -11.01 -1.89 9.28
CA ALA A 27 -11.39 -0.48 9.40
C ALA A 27 -10.40 0.44 8.66
N PHE A 28 -9.09 0.26 8.86
CA PHE A 28 -8.09 1.17 8.29
C PHE A 28 -7.78 0.86 6.82
N GLN A 29 -7.38 -0.37 6.51
CA GLN A 29 -7.04 -0.78 5.15
C GLN A 29 -8.29 -0.86 4.25
N GLY A 30 -9.42 -1.31 4.81
CA GLY A 30 -10.69 -1.37 4.07
C GLY A 30 -11.24 0.02 3.74
N SER A 31 -11.16 0.99 4.66
CA SER A 31 -11.57 2.37 4.36
C SER A 31 -10.70 3.01 3.28
N LEU A 32 -9.37 2.79 3.32
CA LEU A 32 -8.47 3.25 2.27
C LEU A 32 -8.76 2.59 0.92
N ALA A 33 -9.09 1.29 0.90
CA ALA A 33 -9.46 0.58 -0.32
C ALA A 33 -10.77 1.10 -0.92
N LEU A 34 -11.78 1.35 -0.08
CA LEU A 34 -13.05 1.97 -0.47
C LEU A 34 -12.86 3.39 -1.01
N LEU A 35 -12.06 4.21 -0.32
CA LEU A 35 -11.68 5.55 -0.79
C LEU A 35 -11.01 5.49 -2.15
N GLY A 36 -10.07 4.57 -2.35
CA GLY A 36 -9.41 4.36 -3.64
C GLY A 36 -10.37 3.92 -4.74
N ALA A 37 -11.34 3.05 -4.44
CA ALA A 37 -12.33 2.60 -5.41
C ALA A 37 -13.29 3.72 -5.84
N VAL A 38 -13.78 4.51 -4.89
CA VAL A 38 -14.71 5.62 -5.16
C VAL A 38 -13.99 6.78 -5.84
N ALA A 39 -12.83 7.21 -5.32
CA ALA A 39 -12.05 8.31 -5.90
C ALA A 39 -11.46 7.93 -7.25
N GLY A 40 -10.99 6.69 -7.41
CA GLY A 40 -10.42 6.17 -8.64
C GLY A 40 -11.39 6.17 -9.82
N ALA A 41 -12.69 5.98 -9.59
CA ALA A 41 -13.71 6.01 -10.64
C ALA A 41 -13.87 7.39 -11.30
N SER A 42 -13.49 8.46 -10.60
CA SER A 42 -13.54 9.84 -11.11
C SER A 42 -12.26 10.28 -11.82
N LEU A 43 -11.19 9.47 -11.76
CA LEU A 43 -9.87 9.82 -12.29
C LEU A 43 -9.67 9.31 -13.73
N PRO A 44 -8.93 10.05 -14.58
CA PRO A 44 -8.55 9.56 -15.90
C PRO A 44 -7.73 8.26 -15.82
N PRO A 45 -7.89 7.32 -16.78
CA PRO A 45 -7.17 6.04 -16.77
C PRO A 45 -5.64 6.18 -16.71
N ARG A 46 -5.08 7.24 -17.32
CA ARG A 46 -3.64 7.54 -17.29
C ARG A 46 -3.14 7.84 -15.87
N THR A 47 -3.91 8.63 -15.13
CA THR A 47 -3.59 8.98 -13.74
C THR A 47 -3.65 7.75 -12.86
N VAL A 48 -4.66 6.89 -13.03
CA VAL A 48 -4.76 5.61 -12.31
C VAL A 48 -3.56 4.71 -12.61
N ALA A 49 -3.11 4.63 -13.87
CA ALA A 49 -1.92 3.87 -14.26
C ALA A 49 -0.64 4.41 -13.57
N SER A 50 -0.45 5.74 -13.51
CA SER A 50 0.70 6.34 -12.82
C SER A 50 0.72 6.06 -11.31
N ILE A 51 -0.44 6.12 -10.66
CA ILE A 51 -0.59 5.79 -9.24
C ILE A 51 -0.31 4.32 -9.00
N THR A 52 -0.83 3.45 -9.88
CA THR A 52 -0.64 1.99 -9.80
C THR A 52 0.82 1.61 -9.99
N ALA A 53 1.52 2.21 -10.95
CA ALA A 53 2.95 2.01 -11.17
C ALA A 53 3.77 2.45 -9.95
N THR A 54 3.46 3.62 -9.39
CA THR A 54 4.11 4.15 -8.18
C THR A 54 3.87 3.23 -6.99
N GLY A 55 2.62 2.80 -6.78
CA GLY A 55 2.24 1.86 -5.73
C GLY A 55 2.96 0.52 -5.86
N GLY A 56 3.06 -0.02 -7.08
CA GLY A 56 3.84 -1.23 -7.36
C GLY A 56 5.31 -1.09 -6.96
N LEU A 57 5.92 0.07 -7.25
CA LEU A 57 7.31 0.35 -6.87
C LEU A 57 7.50 0.43 -5.34
N VAL A 58 6.55 1.05 -4.64
CA VAL A 58 6.51 1.09 -3.17
C VAL A 58 6.39 -0.33 -2.60
N LEU A 59 5.53 -1.18 -3.17
CA LEU A 59 5.38 -2.58 -2.77
C LEU A 59 6.66 -3.38 -3.00
N LEU A 60 7.37 -3.16 -4.11
CA LEU A 60 8.67 -3.77 -4.36
C LEU A 60 9.69 -3.36 -3.29
N GLY A 61 9.75 -2.07 -2.94
CA GLY A 61 10.60 -1.57 -1.87
C GLY A 61 10.28 -2.20 -0.50
N LEU A 62 8.99 -2.44 -0.23
CA LEU A 62 8.57 -3.17 0.97
C LEU A 62 8.99 -4.64 0.94
N GLY A 63 8.92 -5.30 -0.22
CA GLY A 63 9.46 -6.66 -0.40
C GLY A 63 10.95 -6.73 -0.06
N VAL A 64 11.76 -5.80 -0.56
CA VAL A 64 13.21 -5.71 -0.26
C VAL A 64 13.47 -5.59 1.25
N ASN A 65 12.64 -4.81 1.94
CA ASN A 65 12.68 -4.69 3.40
C ASN A 65 12.37 -6.00 4.12
N LEU A 66 11.33 -6.71 3.68
CA LEU A 66 10.91 -7.98 4.27
C LEU A 66 11.96 -9.08 4.08
N LEU A 67 12.63 -9.12 2.92
CA LEU A 67 13.76 -10.02 2.67
C LEU A 67 15.03 -9.61 3.45
N LYS A 68 15.01 -8.51 4.19
CA LYS A 68 16.15 -7.95 4.94
C LYS A 68 17.40 -7.69 4.08
N LEU A 69 17.21 -7.52 2.76
CA LEU A 69 18.31 -7.22 1.83
C LEU A 69 18.84 -5.79 2.04
N ARG A 70 17.92 -4.83 2.24
CA ARG A 70 18.25 -3.43 2.51
C ARG A 70 17.12 -2.76 3.27
N ARG A 71 17.45 -1.94 4.27
CA ARG A 71 16.45 -1.10 4.96
C ARG A 71 16.11 0.15 4.14
N LEU A 72 14.99 0.10 3.43
CA LEU A 72 14.37 1.22 2.74
C LEU A 72 13.31 1.86 3.66
N ARG A 73 13.26 3.19 3.75
CA ARG A 73 12.20 3.90 4.50
C ARG A 73 10.94 4.02 3.65
N VAL A 74 10.30 2.89 3.35
CA VAL A 74 9.13 2.83 2.44
C VAL A 74 7.96 3.69 2.92
N GLY A 75 7.79 3.87 4.23
CA GLY A 75 6.81 4.82 4.78
C GLY A 75 7.02 6.26 4.32
N ASN A 76 8.27 6.68 4.11
CA ASN A 76 8.60 8.01 3.59
C ASN A 76 8.34 8.13 2.08
N MET A 77 8.05 7.02 1.39
CA MET A 77 7.73 6.99 -0.04
C MET A 77 6.23 7.11 -0.29
N LEU A 78 5.38 7.03 0.75
CA LEU A 78 3.92 7.20 0.63
C LEU A 78 3.50 8.53 -0.02
N PRO A 79 4.14 9.69 0.27
CA PRO A 79 3.81 10.95 -0.41
C PRO A 79 3.98 10.89 -1.94
N ALA A 80 4.81 9.97 -2.45
CA ALA A 80 5.00 9.80 -3.89
C ALA A 80 3.70 9.39 -4.61
N LEU A 81 2.78 8.71 -3.93
CA LEU A 81 1.47 8.33 -4.50
C LEU A 81 0.62 9.54 -4.90
N VAL A 82 0.85 10.70 -4.29
CA VAL A 82 0.17 11.96 -4.61
C VAL A 82 1.02 12.82 -5.55
N ILE A 83 2.33 12.84 -5.34
CA ILE A 83 3.24 13.70 -6.12
C ILE A 83 3.35 13.23 -7.58
N VAL A 84 3.45 11.92 -7.82
CA VAL A 84 3.60 11.36 -9.18
C VAL A 84 2.42 11.69 -10.10
N PRO A 85 1.14 11.44 -9.73
CA PRO A 85 0.03 11.82 -10.60
C PRO A 85 -0.05 13.33 -10.84
N LEU A 86 0.35 14.16 -9.85
CA LEU A 86 0.39 15.62 -10.01
C LEU A 86 1.39 16.05 -11.09
N ILE A 87 2.58 15.46 -11.05
CA ILE A 87 3.66 15.72 -12.00
C ILE A 87 3.30 15.16 -13.39
N SER A 88 2.78 13.94 -13.47
CA SER A 88 2.32 13.34 -14.74
C SER A 88 1.25 14.20 -15.41
N HIS A 89 0.30 14.73 -14.63
CA HIS A 89 -0.71 15.66 -15.15
C HIS A 89 -0.08 16.96 -15.70
N LEU A 90 0.91 17.53 -14.99
CA LEU A 90 1.62 18.74 -15.43
C LEU A 90 2.42 18.52 -16.72
N ILE A 91 3.03 17.34 -16.88
CA ILE A 91 3.90 17.01 -18.03
C ILE A 91 3.07 16.51 -19.24
N HIS A 92 1.73 16.39 -19.12
CA HIS A 92 0.85 15.83 -20.15
C HIS A 92 1.23 14.40 -20.61
N VAL A 93 1.92 13.65 -19.73
CA VAL A 93 2.33 12.25 -19.96
C VAL A 93 1.45 11.32 -19.15
#